data_AF-A0A4Y9ZRC6-F1
#
_entry.id   AF-A0A4Y9ZRC6-F1
#
_cell.length_a   1.000
_cell.length_b   1.000
_cell.length_c   1.000
_cell.angle_alpha   90.00
_cell.angle_beta   90.00
_cell.angle_gamma   90.00
#
_symmetry.space_group_name_H-M   'P 1'
#
loop_
_entity.id
_entity.type
_entity.pdbx_description
1 polymer ?
#
loop_
_entity_poly.entity_id
_entity_poly.type
_entity_poly.pdbx_seq_one_letter_code
_entity_poly.pdbx_strand_id
1 'polypeptide(L)'
;MEPLTARTSSDSTSAPWEREFEKYLNAEDDMPLEMSLVTWWGMNALRYPVWASLARDYLTVMASSVSSERAFSSAGITITKRRNRLKADVVEALQGLKCALRTRLLVHESGPSSIYEEQLEIEEALEEELVESAAEIALKTDDGMIVLELELDSDTEED
;
A
#
# COMPACT_ATOMS: atom_id res chain seq x y z
N MET A 1 -5.73 40.40 48.02
CA MET A 1 -5.13 40.81 46.74
C MET A 1 -4.09 39.75 46.41
N GLU A 2 -4.55 38.62 45.89
CA GLU A 2 -3.68 37.53 45.41
C GLU A 2 -3.39 37.74 43.94
N PRO A 3 -2.20 37.34 43.47
CA PRO A 3 -2.23 36.69 42.18
C PRO A 3 -1.27 35.51 41.98
N LEU A 4 -1.75 34.60 41.11
CA LEU A 4 -1.04 33.76 40.15
C LEU A 4 -0.34 32.50 40.69
N THR A 5 -1.16 31.46 40.85
CA THR A 5 -0.70 30.08 40.71
C THR A 5 -0.09 29.89 39.31
N ALA A 6 1.20 29.59 39.28
CA ALA A 6 1.91 29.18 38.07
C ALA A 6 1.21 27.97 37.45
N ARG A 7 0.73 28.15 36.22
CA ARG A 7 0.25 27.08 35.36
C ARG A 7 1.42 26.16 35.08
N THR A 8 1.48 25.01 35.75
CA THR A 8 2.37 23.92 35.39
C THR A 8 1.90 23.38 34.04
N SER A 9 2.45 23.91 32.95
CA SER A 9 2.41 23.29 31.64
C SER A 9 3.22 22.00 31.72
N SER A 10 2.58 20.92 32.17
CA SER A 10 3.04 19.56 31.95
C SER A 10 2.87 19.28 30.46
N ASP A 11 3.87 19.64 29.67
CA ASP A 11 3.97 19.22 28.29
C ASP A 11 4.32 17.73 28.33
N SER A 12 3.30 16.89 28.43
CA SER A 12 3.44 15.44 28.37
C SER A 12 4.01 15.11 27.00
N THR A 13 5.23 14.60 26.97
CA THR A 13 5.79 13.94 25.79
C THR A 13 4.98 12.65 25.56
N SER A 14 3.79 12.83 24.99
CA SER A 14 2.88 11.75 24.61
C SER A 14 3.56 10.91 23.54
N ALA A 15 3.50 9.59 23.71
CA ALA A 15 4.17 8.68 22.82
C ALA A 15 3.59 8.82 21.39
N PRO A 16 4.39 8.59 20.32
CA PRO A 16 3.91 8.75 18.95
C PRO A 16 2.63 7.96 18.62
N TRP A 17 2.50 6.76 19.21
CA TRP A 17 1.31 5.90 19.05
C TRP A 17 0.07 6.44 19.77
N GLU A 18 0.23 7.22 20.84
CA GLU A 18 -0.86 7.76 21.64
C GLU A 18 -1.52 8.93 20.90
N ARG A 19 -0.72 9.83 20.32
CA ARG A 19 -1.22 10.88 19.42
C ARG A 19 -1.94 10.30 18.20
N GLU A 20 -1.40 9.23 17.64
CA GLU A 20 -2.00 8.51 16.51
C GLU A 20 -3.35 7.87 16.92
N PHE A 21 -3.41 7.30 18.13
CA PHE A 21 -4.62 6.71 18.68
C PHE A 21 -5.71 7.75 18.93
N GLU A 22 -5.36 8.87 19.57
CA GLU A 22 -6.28 9.98 19.80
C GLU A 22 -6.81 10.54 18.48
N LYS A 23 -5.95 10.66 17.46
CA LYS A 23 -6.35 11.06 16.11
C LYS A 23 -7.35 10.09 15.50
N TYR A 24 -7.18 8.78 15.71
CA TYR A 24 -8.12 7.76 15.25
C TYR A 24 -9.46 7.84 15.98
N LEU A 25 -9.46 7.97 17.31
CA LEU A 25 -10.69 8.06 18.12
C LEU A 25 -11.52 9.31 17.80
N ASN A 26 -10.87 10.41 17.45
CA ASN A 26 -11.52 11.67 17.09
C ASN A 26 -11.80 11.80 15.58
N ALA A 27 -11.48 10.77 14.79
CA ALA A 27 -11.77 10.79 13.36
C ALA A 27 -13.25 10.49 13.11
N GLU A 28 -13.92 11.36 12.34
CA GLU A 28 -15.28 11.14 11.82
C GLU A 28 -15.23 10.38 10.47
N ASP A 29 -14.34 9.38 10.37
CA ASP A 29 -14.20 8.60 9.13
C ASP A 29 -15.30 7.52 9.08
N ASP A 30 -16.30 7.71 8.23
CA ASP A 30 -17.31 6.68 7.96
C ASP A 30 -16.72 5.54 7.12
N MET A 31 -16.88 4.30 7.59
CA MET A 31 -16.52 3.11 6.82
C MET A 31 -17.69 2.70 5.92
N PRO A 32 -17.51 2.63 4.58
CA PRO A 32 -18.53 2.10 3.69
C PRO A 32 -18.92 0.67 4.08
N LEU A 33 -20.20 0.32 4.00
CA LEU A 33 -20.72 -0.99 4.44
C LEU A 33 -20.12 -2.17 3.66
N GLU A 34 -19.67 -1.93 2.43
CA GLU A 34 -19.05 -2.93 1.56
C GLU A 34 -17.54 -3.09 1.79
N MET A 35 -16.92 -2.20 2.58
CA MET A 35 -15.49 -2.22 2.82
C MET A 35 -15.14 -3.16 3.98
N SER A 36 -14.12 -4.00 3.79
CA SER A 36 -13.58 -4.81 4.88
C SER A 36 -12.71 -3.97 5.84
N LEU A 37 -12.74 -4.28 7.14
CA LEU A 37 -11.88 -3.64 8.15
C LEU A 37 -10.40 -3.69 7.76
N VAL A 38 -9.95 -4.82 7.19
CA VAL A 38 -8.56 -5.01 6.74
C VAL A 38 -8.21 -4.04 5.61
N THR A 39 -9.12 -3.86 4.66
CA THR A 39 -8.95 -2.92 3.55
C THR A 39 -8.85 -1.48 4.06
N TRP A 40 -9.72 -1.10 5.01
CA TRP A 40 -9.72 0.24 5.60
C TRP A 40 -8.40 0.55 6.31
N TRP A 41 -7.89 -0.38 7.14
CA TRP A 41 -6.59 -0.23 7.81
C TRP A 41 -5.43 -0.22 6.81
N GLY A 42 -5.55 -0.94 5.69
CA GLY A 42 -4.58 -0.89 4.59
C GLY A 42 -4.51 0.50 3.94
N MET A 43 -5.66 1.11 3.64
CA MET A 43 -5.72 2.46 3.06
C MET A 43 -5.21 3.53 4.02
N ASN A 44 -5.48 3.37 5.32
CA ASN A 44 -5.08 4.33 6.34
C ASN A 44 -3.70 4.05 6.95
N ALA A 45 -2.93 3.10 6.40
CA ALA A 45 -1.64 2.71 6.97
C ALA A 45 -0.61 3.86 7.01
N LEU A 46 -0.68 4.81 6.07
CA LEU A 46 0.17 6.00 6.09
C LEU A 46 -0.27 7.02 7.14
N ARG A 47 -1.58 7.08 7.44
CA ARG A 47 -2.17 7.99 8.44
C ARG A 47 -1.98 7.46 9.85
N TYR A 48 -1.98 6.14 10.01
CA TYR A 48 -1.89 5.42 11.27
C TYR A 48 -0.87 4.26 11.17
N PRO A 49 0.45 4.54 11.10
CA PRO A 49 1.45 3.50 10.87
C PRO A 49 1.55 2.49 12.03
N VAL A 50 1.48 2.94 13.29
CA VAL A 50 1.59 2.03 14.44
C VAL A 50 0.32 1.19 14.57
N TRP A 51 -0.85 1.81 14.49
CA TRP A 51 -2.12 1.11 14.66
C TRP A 51 -2.49 0.24 13.46
N ALA A 52 -2.15 0.64 12.23
CA ALA A 52 -2.33 -0.21 11.07
C ALA A 52 -1.45 -1.46 11.13
N SER A 53 -0.22 -1.34 11.67
CA SER A 53 0.63 -2.51 11.88
C SER A 53 -0.02 -3.51 12.85
N LEU A 54 -0.55 -3.00 13.96
CA LEU A 54 -1.28 -3.79 14.95
C LEU A 54 -2.56 -4.41 14.34
N ALA A 55 -3.33 -3.63 13.59
CA ALA A 55 -4.56 -4.11 12.98
C ALA A 55 -4.31 -5.26 11.99
N ARG A 56 -3.22 -5.23 11.22
CA ARG A 56 -2.84 -6.35 10.34
C ARG A 56 -2.54 -7.63 11.13
N ASP A 57 -1.90 -7.52 12.28
CA ASP A 57 -1.55 -8.67 13.10
C ASP A 57 -2.78 -9.28 13.78
N TYR A 58 -3.72 -8.47 14.25
CA TYR A 58 -4.88 -8.94 15.02
C TYR A 58 -6.10 -9.27 14.15
N LEU A 59 -6.37 -8.52 13.08
CA LEU A 59 -7.53 -8.79 12.22
C LEU A 59 -7.36 -10.04 11.36
N THR A 60 -6.13 -10.52 11.19
CA THR A 60 -5.84 -11.77 10.47
C THR A 60 -6.07 -13.01 11.34
N VAL A 61 -6.23 -12.85 12.65
CA VAL A 61 -6.53 -13.95 13.57
C VAL A 61 -7.95 -14.45 13.29
N MET A 62 -8.05 -15.73 12.95
CA MET A 62 -9.36 -16.34 12.74
C MET A 62 -10.11 -16.47 14.07
N ALA A 63 -11.37 -16.06 14.09
CA ALA A 63 -12.23 -16.19 15.26
C ALA A 63 -12.56 -17.65 15.63
N SER A 64 -12.29 -18.62 14.75
CA SER A 64 -12.61 -20.04 14.97
C SER A 64 -11.59 -20.99 14.35
N SER A 65 -11.54 -22.22 14.87
CA SER A 65 -10.73 -23.33 14.34
C SER A 65 -11.27 -23.91 13.03
N VAL A 66 -12.43 -23.46 12.53
CA VAL A 66 -13.12 -24.06 11.38
C VAL A 66 -12.24 -24.10 10.11
N SER A 67 -11.39 -23.09 9.90
CA SER A 67 -10.44 -23.11 8.78
C SER A 67 -9.40 -24.22 8.90
N SER A 68 -8.84 -24.42 10.10
CA SER A 68 -7.89 -25.49 10.38
C SER A 68 -8.54 -26.87 10.25
N GLU A 69 -9.76 -27.04 10.72
CA GLU A 69 -10.53 -28.28 10.56
C GLU A 69 -10.82 -28.59 9.08
N ARG A 70 -11.17 -27.57 8.28
CA ARG A 70 -11.32 -27.73 6.82
C ARG A 70 -10.00 -28.10 6.15
N ALA A 71 -8.89 -27.50 6.57
CA ALA A 71 -7.56 -27.85 6.06
C ALA A 71 -7.20 -29.31 6.39
N PHE A 72 -7.44 -29.76 7.63
CA PHE A 72 -7.20 -31.15 8.04
C PHE A 72 -8.12 -32.15 7.35
N SER A 73 -9.40 -31.82 7.20
CA SER A 73 -10.35 -32.66 6.44
C SER A 73 -9.92 -32.79 4.98
N SER A 74 -9.50 -31.68 4.35
CA SER A 74 -8.91 -31.68 3.00
C SER A 74 -7.63 -32.54 2.92
N ALA A 75 -6.74 -32.44 3.92
CA ALA A 75 -5.53 -33.25 3.99
C ALA A 75 -5.85 -34.74 4.15
N GLY A 76 -6.88 -35.09 4.93
CA GLY A 76 -7.38 -36.47 5.06
C GLY A 76 -7.88 -37.05 3.73
N ILE A 77 -8.45 -36.22 2.85
CA ILE A 77 -8.83 -36.64 1.49
C ILE A 77 -7.60 -36.87 0.62
N THR A 78 -6.56 -36.02 0.73
CA THR A 78 -5.31 -36.18 -0.02
C THR A 78 -4.56 -37.45 0.40
N ILE A 79 -4.52 -37.75 1.71
CA ILE A 79 -3.86 -38.93 2.27
C ILE A 79 -4.84 -40.11 2.27
N THR A 80 -4.99 -40.78 1.13
CA THR A 80 -5.80 -42.00 1.03
C THR A 80 -5.02 -43.26 1.43
N LYS A 81 -5.71 -44.37 1.72
CA LYS A 81 -5.07 -45.67 2.03
C LYS A 81 -4.05 -46.13 0.97
N ARG A 82 -4.22 -45.76 -0.30
CA ARG A 82 -3.29 -46.08 -1.41
C ARG A 82 -2.15 -45.06 -1.56
N ARG A 83 -2.26 -43.86 -0.97
CA ARG A 83 -1.30 -42.74 -1.04
C ARG A 83 -0.82 -42.32 0.36
N ASN A 84 -0.63 -43.28 1.26
CA ASN A 84 -0.22 -43.05 2.65
C ASN A 84 1.29 -42.93 2.86
N ARG A 85 2.11 -43.05 1.80
CA ARG A 85 3.58 -42.90 1.84
C ARG A 85 4.06 -41.46 1.62
N LEU A 86 3.16 -40.48 1.67
CA LEU A 86 3.53 -39.07 1.61
C LEU A 86 4.17 -38.66 2.94
N LYS A 87 5.30 -37.97 2.87
CA LYS A 87 5.93 -37.35 4.03
C LYS A 87 5.16 -36.07 4.42
N ALA A 88 5.32 -35.63 5.66
CA ALA A 88 4.60 -34.48 6.21
C ALA A 88 4.86 -33.18 5.44
N ASP A 89 6.11 -32.94 5.05
CA ASP A 89 6.55 -31.82 4.19
C ASP A 89 5.81 -31.78 2.85
N VAL A 90 5.63 -32.93 2.20
CA VAL A 90 4.92 -33.03 0.92
C VAL A 90 3.42 -32.74 1.10
N VAL A 91 2.83 -33.21 2.19
CA VAL A 91 1.42 -32.93 2.50
C VAL A 91 1.21 -31.45 2.78
N GLU A 92 2.11 -30.83 3.55
CA GLU A 92 2.11 -29.40 3.85
C GLU A 92 2.20 -28.58 2.56
N ALA A 93 3.18 -28.88 1.69
CA ALA A 93 3.32 -28.21 0.40
C ALA A 93 2.07 -28.35 -0.48
N LEU A 94 1.45 -29.54 -0.50
CA LEU A 94 0.21 -29.78 -1.24
C LEU A 94 -0.98 -28.97 -0.70
N GLN A 95 -1.17 -28.92 0.62
CA GLN A 95 -2.24 -28.12 1.20
C GLN A 95 -2.00 -26.61 1.01
N GLY A 96 -0.75 -26.17 1.16
CA GLY A 96 -0.34 -24.80 0.87
C GLY A 96 -0.62 -24.39 -0.57
N LEU A 97 -0.18 -25.21 -1.54
CA LEU A 97 -0.43 -24.98 -2.97
C LEU A 97 -1.94 -24.94 -3.28
N LYS A 98 -2.71 -25.88 -2.73
CA LYS A 98 -4.17 -25.93 -2.91
C LYS A 98 -4.86 -24.71 -2.31
N CYS A 99 -4.43 -24.26 -1.13
CA CYS A 99 -4.91 -23.04 -0.51
C CYS A 99 -4.62 -21.83 -1.41
N ALA A 100 -3.36 -21.64 -1.79
CA ALA A 100 -2.91 -20.51 -2.58
C ALA A 100 -3.56 -20.42 -3.97
N LEU A 101 -3.82 -21.56 -4.62
CA LEU A 101 -4.58 -21.62 -5.87
C LEU A 101 -6.06 -21.24 -5.66
N ARG A 102 -6.69 -21.72 -4.58
CA ARG A 102 -8.10 -21.43 -4.28
C ARG A 102 -8.33 -19.98 -3.88
N THR A 103 -7.39 -19.38 -3.14
CA THR A 103 -7.43 -17.97 -2.75
C THR A 103 -6.82 -17.04 -3.79
N ARG A 104 -6.45 -17.57 -4.98
CA ARG A 104 -5.82 -16.81 -6.09
C ARG A 104 -4.56 -16.04 -5.70
N LEU A 105 -3.83 -16.52 -4.69
CA LEU A 105 -2.56 -15.90 -4.27
C LEU A 105 -1.42 -16.12 -5.28
N LEU A 106 -1.51 -17.16 -6.11
CA LEU A 106 -0.48 -17.50 -7.11
C LEU A 106 -0.83 -17.08 -8.53
N VAL A 107 -2.09 -16.72 -8.78
CA VAL A 107 -2.57 -16.33 -10.11
C VAL A 107 -3.22 -14.97 -9.95
N HIS A 108 -2.45 -13.92 -10.22
CA HIS A 108 -3.01 -12.59 -10.42
C HIS A 108 -3.87 -12.66 -11.68
N GLU A 109 -5.14 -12.27 -11.60
CA GLU A 109 -5.92 -12.02 -12.82
C GLU A 109 -5.20 -10.88 -13.54
N SER A 110 -4.48 -11.19 -14.62
CA SER A 110 -4.05 -10.13 -15.53
C SER A 110 -5.32 -9.43 -15.98
N GLY A 111 -5.36 -8.09 -15.83
CA GLY A 111 -6.40 -7.31 -16.47
C GLY A 111 -6.51 -7.68 -17.96
N PRO A 112 -7.69 -7.51 -18.58
CA PRO A 112 -7.81 -7.67 -20.03
C PRO A 112 -6.68 -6.90 -20.72
N SER A 113 -6.04 -7.50 -21.74
CA SER A 113 -4.94 -6.88 -22.49
C SER A 113 -5.29 -5.46 -22.94
N SER A 114 -6.58 -5.21 -23.22
CA SER A 114 -7.12 -3.92 -23.62
C SER A 114 -6.82 -2.76 -22.66
N ILE A 115 -6.69 -3.00 -21.35
CA ILE A 115 -6.37 -1.91 -20.40
C ILE A 115 -4.93 -1.43 -20.59
N TYR A 116 -4.00 -2.36 -20.83
CA TYR A 116 -2.60 -2.03 -21.05
C TYR A 116 -2.37 -1.48 -22.46
N GLU A 117 -3.13 -1.97 -23.44
CA GLU A 117 -3.14 -1.41 -24.80
C GLU A 117 -3.65 0.04 -24.79
N GLU A 118 -4.77 0.32 -24.12
CA GLU A 118 -5.31 1.69 -24.00
C GLU A 118 -4.36 2.62 -23.22
N GLN A 119 -3.67 2.13 -22.18
CA GLN A 119 -2.66 2.91 -21.46
C GLN A 119 -1.44 3.26 -22.33
N LEU A 120 -0.95 2.29 -23.11
CA LEU A 120 0.15 2.52 -24.05
C LEU A 120 -0.25 3.47 -25.17
N GLU A 121 -1.47 3.35 -25.69
CA GLU A 121 -2.01 4.27 -26.71
C GLU A 121 -2.11 5.72 -26.18
N ILE A 122 -2.53 5.89 -24.92
CA ILE A 122 -2.58 7.21 -24.27
C ILE A 122 -1.16 7.77 -24.07
N GLU A 123 -0.22 6.94 -23.62
CA GLU A 123 1.17 7.36 -23.38
C GLU A 123 1.87 7.75 -24.68
N GLU A 124 1.69 6.96 -25.75
CA GLU A 124 2.22 7.25 -27.09
C GLU A 124 1.61 8.55 -27.65
N ALA A 125 0.30 8.75 -27.51
CA ALA A 125 -0.37 9.98 -27.96
C ALA A 125 0.13 11.24 -27.21
N LEU A 126 0.40 11.12 -25.91
CA LEU A 126 0.96 12.22 -25.11
C LEU A 126 2.41 12.53 -25.50
N GLU A 127 3.21 11.51 -25.82
CA GLU A 127 4.57 11.70 -26.33
C GLU A 127 4.56 12.42 -27.68
N GLU A 128 3.65 12.04 -28.59
CA GLU A 128 3.47 12.72 -29.87
C GLU A 128 3.06 14.20 -29.68
N GLU A 129 2.09 14.49 -28.80
CA GLU A 129 1.64 15.86 -28.50
C GLU A 129 2.77 16.72 -27.90
N LEU A 130 3.61 16.14 -27.04
CA LEU A 130 4.79 16.83 -26.50
C LEU A 130 5.81 17.15 -27.58
N VAL A 131 6.08 16.22 -28.50
CA VAL A 131 7.01 16.43 -29.62
C VAL A 131 6.50 17.52 -30.56
N GLU A 132 5.21 17.52 -30.88
CA GLU A 132 4.58 18.57 -31.68
C GLU A 132 4.67 19.94 -30.99
N SER A 133 4.38 20.00 -29.69
CA SER A 133 4.48 21.25 -28.92
C SER A 133 5.92 21.79 -28.88
N ALA A 134 6.93 20.92 -28.75
CA ALA A 134 8.34 21.30 -28.76
C ALA A 134 8.79 21.79 -30.15
N ALA A 135 8.30 21.17 -31.22
CA ALA A 135 8.57 21.60 -32.60
C ALA A 135 7.93 22.97 -32.90
N GLU A 136 6.72 23.23 -32.41
CA GLU A 136 6.07 24.54 -32.56
C GLU A 136 6.80 25.64 -31.77
N ILE A 137 7.29 25.32 -30.56
CA ILE A 137 8.17 26.22 -29.78
C ILE A 137 9.47 26.50 -30.55
N ALA A 138 10.09 25.47 -31.13
CA ALA A 138 11.32 25.60 -31.92
C ALA A 138 11.15 26.47 -33.17
N LEU A 139 9.99 26.39 -33.85
CA LEU A 139 9.66 27.26 -34.98
C LEU A 139 9.40 28.71 -34.54
N LYS A 140 8.84 28.93 -33.34
CA LYS A 140 8.67 30.28 -32.76
C LYS A 140 9.98 30.90 -32.30
N THR A 141 11.03 30.11 -32.05
CA THR A 141 12.35 30.62 -31.62
C THR A 141 13.26 31.13 -32.75
N ASP A 142 12.89 31.01 -34.03
CA ASP A 142 13.75 31.47 -35.15
C ASP A 142 13.62 32.99 -35.47
N ASP A 143 12.73 33.73 -34.80
CA ASP A 143 12.56 35.18 -35.01
C ASP A 143 13.09 36.09 -33.88
N GLY A 144 13.78 35.53 -32.88
CA GLY A 144 14.33 36.38 -31.81
C GLY A 144 15.04 35.61 -30.71
N MET A 145 16.36 35.64 -30.80
CA MET A 145 17.35 35.31 -29.77
C MET A 145 16.84 35.41 -28.32
N ILE A 146 16.75 34.28 -27.63
CA ILE A 146 16.79 34.21 -26.16
C ILE A 146 18.08 33.49 -25.79
N VAL A 147 19.05 34.26 -25.30
CA VAL A 147 20.20 33.73 -24.57
C VAL A 147 19.67 33.29 -23.20
N LEU A 148 19.60 31.97 -22.95
CA LEU A 148 19.44 31.47 -21.59
C LEU A 148 20.79 31.60 -20.90
N GLU A 149 20.99 32.74 -20.25
CA GLU A 149 22.06 32.94 -19.28
C GLU A 149 21.74 32.04 -18.07
N LEU A 150 22.43 30.91 -17.97
CA LEU A 150 22.43 30.08 -16.77
C LEU A 150 23.27 30.82 -15.71
N GLU A 151 22.60 31.51 -14.79
CA GLU A 151 23.22 31.94 -13.53
C GLU A 151 23.55 30.68 -12.72
N LEU A 152 24.81 30.25 -12.82
CA LEU A 152 25.43 29.30 -11.90
C LEU A 152 25.88 30.07 -10.66
N ASP A 153 25.04 30.07 -9.63
CA ASP A 153 25.49 30.35 -8.26
C ASP A 153 26.42 29.20 -7.83
N SER A 154 27.71 29.48 -7.68
CA SER A 154 28.63 28.62 -6.94
C SER A 154 29.45 29.45 -5.96
N ASP A 155 29.19 29.18 -4.69
CA ASP A 155 29.73 29.78 -3.49
C ASP A 155 31.27 29.89 -3.41
N THR A 156 31.68 31.05 -2.91
CA THR A 156 32.63 31.32 -1.81
C THR A 156 33.73 30.31 -1.45
N GLU A 157 34.99 30.73 -1.56
CA GLU A 157 36.02 30.58 -0.50
C GLU A 157 36.97 31.80 -0.54
N GLU A 158 36.95 32.63 0.52
CA GLU A 158 38.03 33.56 0.90
C GLU A 158 38.70 33.02 2.18
N ASP A 159 40.03 33.21 2.22
CA ASP A 159 41.07 32.81 3.19
C ASP A 159 40.72 32.57 4.68
#